data_AF-A0A2X3F2D0-F1
#
_entry.id   AF-A0A2X3F2D0-F1
#
_cell.length_a   1.000
_cell.length_b   1.000
_cell.length_c   1.000
_cell.angle_alpha   90.00
_cell.angle_beta   90.00
_cell.angle_gamma   90.00
#
_symmetry.space_group_name_H-M   'P 1'
#
loop_
_entity.id
_entity.type
_entity.pdbx_description
1 polymer ?
#
loop_
_entity_poly.entity_id
_entity_poly.type
_entity_poly.pdbx_seq_one_letter_code
_entity_poly.pdbx_strand_id
1 'polypeptide(L)'
;MKRKKLTEADVTAESVFMLKRRQVLKMLGISATALSLPAAAQADLLDWFKGHDRPPAPAGKALEFAKPAEWQANLTLTPEDKVAGYNNFYEFGLDKADPAANAGSLRTDPWTLTIGGEVAKPLTLDHDDLTKRFPLEERIYRMRCVEAWSMVVPWVGFPLHKLLALVEPTSSARYVAFQNPLCSGSNARPERPVYRRGARLPLRGGATAG
;
A
#
# COMPACT_ATOMS: atom_id res chain seq x y z
N MET A 1 17.68 0.66 -35.28
CA MET A 1 18.66 0.22 -34.26
C MET A 1 18.44 -1.28 -34.00
N LYS A 2 19.37 -2.16 -34.40
CA LYS A 2 19.21 -3.63 -34.20
C LYS A 2 19.51 -3.97 -32.74
N ARG A 3 18.55 -4.61 -32.04
CA ARG A 3 18.75 -5.09 -30.65
C ARG A 3 19.77 -6.24 -30.66
N LYS A 4 20.90 -6.05 -30.00
CA LYS A 4 21.92 -7.11 -29.81
C LYS A 4 21.29 -8.21 -28.93
N LYS A 5 21.25 -9.44 -29.44
CA LYS A 5 20.81 -10.62 -28.65
C LYS A 5 21.94 -10.93 -27.67
N LEU A 6 21.63 -10.89 -26.38
CA LEU A 6 22.57 -11.28 -25.33
C LEU A 6 22.77 -12.80 -25.40
N THR A 7 24.03 -13.21 -25.32
CA THR A 7 24.50 -14.59 -25.32
C THR A 7 25.00 -14.97 -23.93
N GLU A 8 25.22 -16.25 -23.65
CA GLU A 8 25.79 -16.70 -22.36
C GLU A 8 27.17 -16.07 -22.09
N ALA A 9 27.92 -15.74 -23.14
CA ALA A 9 29.20 -15.03 -23.03
C ALA A 9 29.04 -13.55 -22.56
N ASP A 10 27.85 -12.97 -22.70
CA ASP A 10 27.53 -11.64 -22.16
C ASP A 10 27.10 -11.70 -20.68
N VAL A 11 26.84 -12.90 -20.15
CA VAL A 11 26.53 -13.14 -18.73
C VAL A 11 27.83 -13.37 -17.97
N THR A 12 28.05 -12.63 -16.89
CA THR A 12 29.20 -12.87 -16.02
C THR A 12 29.09 -14.27 -15.43
N ALA A 13 30.09 -15.12 -15.66
CA ALA A 13 30.12 -16.48 -15.11
C ALA A 13 29.86 -16.48 -13.60
N GLU A 14 29.03 -17.41 -13.13
CA GLU A 14 28.58 -17.47 -11.74
C GLU A 14 29.75 -17.51 -10.76
N SER A 15 30.81 -18.25 -11.08
CA SER A 15 32.03 -18.33 -10.27
C SER A 15 32.68 -16.95 -10.10
N VAL A 16 32.74 -16.14 -11.16
CA VAL A 16 33.28 -14.77 -11.14
C VAL A 16 32.36 -13.84 -10.36
N PHE A 17 31.05 -13.95 -10.55
CA PHE A 17 30.05 -13.18 -9.80
C PHE A 17 30.13 -13.47 -8.28
N MET A 18 30.19 -14.76 -7.91
CA MET A 18 30.29 -15.20 -6.52
C MET A 18 31.65 -14.87 -5.90
N LEU A 19 32.74 -14.92 -6.66
CA LEU A 19 34.07 -14.50 -6.19
C LEU A 19 34.11 -12.99 -5.92
N LYS A 20 33.61 -12.17 -6.86
CA LYS A 20 33.51 -10.71 -6.70
C LYS A 20 32.61 -10.34 -5.52
N ARG A 21 31.47 -11.01 -5.36
CA ARG A 21 30.58 -10.82 -4.19
C ARG A 21 31.28 -11.12 -2.87
N ARG A 22 32.03 -12.23 -2.77
CA ARG A 22 32.79 -12.55 -1.55
C ARG A 22 33.94 -11.57 -1.31
N GLN A 23 34.62 -11.09 -2.36
CA GLN A 23 35.66 -10.07 -2.22
C GLN A 23 35.09 -8.74 -1.71
N VAL A 24 33.94 -8.30 -2.25
CA VAL A 24 33.24 -7.10 -1.76
C VAL A 24 32.81 -7.28 -0.30
N LEU A 25 32.23 -8.44 0.06
CA LEU A 25 31.85 -8.74 1.45
C LEU A 25 33.06 -8.80 2.40
N LYS A 26 34.20 -9.34 1.95
CA LYS A 26 35.45 -9.35 2.72
C LYS A 26 36.02 -7.94 2.88
N MET A 27 36.00 -7.12 1.83
CA MET A 27 36.39 -5.71 1.92
C MET A 27 35.50 -4.95 2.91
N LEU A 28 34.18 -5.18 2.87
CA LEU A 28 33.22 -4.59 3.82
C LEU A 28 33.50 -5.05 5.27
N GLY A 29 33.87 -6.32 5.46
CA GLY A 29 34.29 -6.86 6.75
C GLY A 29 35.62 -6.29 7.27
N ILE A 30 36.56 -5.98 6.38
CA ILE A 30 37.86 -5.36 6.72
C ILE A 30 37.71 -3.85 7.00
N SER A 31 36.73 -3.17 6.39
CA SER A 31 36.43 -1.76 6.69
C SER A 31 35.83 -1.51 8.08
N ALA A 32 35.28 -2.53 8.75
CA ALA A 32 34.79 -2.38 10.14
C ALA A 32 35.95 -2.05 11.13
N THR A 33 37.18 -2.41 10.80
CA THR A 33 38.38 -2.04 11.58
C THR A 33 39.02 -0.71 11.17
N ALA A 34 38.53 -0.03 10.13
CA ALA A 34 39.06 1.24 9.62
C ALA A 34 38.16 2.45 9.95
N LEU A 35 37.56 2.47 11.15
CA LEU A 35 36.69 3.54 11.66
C LEU A 35 37.40 4.87 12.00
N SER A 36 38.61 5.10 11.49
CA SER A 36 39.37 6.34 11.69
C SER A 36 39.40 7.21 10.43
N LEU A 37 38.23 7.55 9.87
CA LEU A 37 38.09 8.53 8.79
C LEU A 37 37.10 9.66 9.17
N PRO A 38 37.26 10.87 8.62
CA PRO A 38 36.63 12.10 9.14
C PRO A 38 35.11 12.10 9.05
N ALA A 39 34.47 12.74 10.03
CA ALA A 39 33.01 12.76 10.26
C ALA A 39 32.13 13.29 9.11
N ALA A 40 32.71 13.86 8.05
CA ALA A 40 31.97 14.47 6.95
C ALA A 40 31.48 13.47 5.87
N ALA A 41 31.85 12.19 5.96
CA ALA A 41 31.43 11.15 5.01
C ALA A 41 30.67 9.98 5.69
N GLN A 42 29.99 10.24 6.81
CA GLN A 42 29.23 9.24 7.58
C GLN A 42 27.80 9.00 7.08
N ALA A 43 27.52 9.24 5.80
CA ALA A 43 26.21 8.89 5.23
C ALA A 43 26.06 7.35 5.19
N ASP A 44 25.04 6.87 5.92
CA ASP A 44 24.31 5.61 5.74
C ASP A 44 24.97 4.26 6.02
N LEU A 45 25.97 4.18 6.90
CA LEU A 45 26.23 2.92 7.61
C LEU A 45 25.49 2.84 8.95
N LEU A 46 25.34 3.96 9.66
CA LEU A 46 24.64 4.01 10.95
C LEU A 46 23.13 3.88 10.83
N ASP A 47 22.54 4.17 9.66
CA ASP A 47 21.08 4.08 9.47
C ASP A 47 20.58 2.62 9.46
N TRP A 48 21.41 1.69 8.98
CA TRP A 48 21.16 0.25 9.12
C TRP A 48 21.16 -0.18 10.61
N PHE A 49 22.03 0.42 11.43
CA PHE A 49 22.19 0.06 12.84
C PHE A 49 21.29 0.84 13.81
N LYS A 50 20.54 1.84 13.35
CA LYS A 50 19.55 2.53 14.19
C LYS A 50 18.35 1.61 14.40
N GLY A 51 18.22 1.13 15.63
CA GLY A 51 17.09 0.33 16.10
C GLY A 51 15.75 1.05 15.88
N HIS A 52 14.69 0.26 16.04
CA HIS A 52 13.28 0.56 15.79
C HIS A 52 12.66 1.63 16.72
N ASP A 53 13.40 2.68 17.10
CA ASP A 53 12.89 3.81 17.88
C ASP A 53 12.16 4.80 16.95
N ARG A 54 11.07 4.34 16.34
CA ARG A 54 10.16 5.18 15.57
C ARG A 54 8.98 5.57 16.47
N PRO A 55 8.52 6.84 16.42
CA PRO A 55 7.39 7.26 17.22
C PRO A 55 6.16 6.38 16.90
N PRO A 56 5.39 5.97 17.93
CA PRO A 56 4.19 5.19 17.70
C PRO A 56 3.19 5.99 16.87
N ALA A 57 2.48 5.32 15.97
CA ALA A 57 1.42 5.94 15.19
C ALA A 57 0.38 6.54 16.16
N PRO A 58 -0.16 7.75 15.87
CA PRO A 58 -1.19 8.36 16.70
C PRO A 58 -2.43 7.44 16.75
N ALA A 59 -2.99 7.27 17.95
CA ALA A 59 -4.15 6.42 18.15
C ALA A 59 -5.37 6.99 17.40
N GLY A 60 -6.01 6.15 16.59
CA GLY A 60 -7.24 6.51 15.88
C GLY A 60 -8.45 6.61 16.82
N LYS A 61 -9.53 7.22 16.34
CA LYS A 61 -10.82 7.25 17.03
C LYS A 61 -11.50 5.87 16.92
N ALA A 62 -12.01 5.35 18.03
CA ALA A 62 -12.80 4.12 18.03
C ALA A 62 -14.07 4.28 17.18
N LEU A 63 -14.39 3.24 16.41
CA LEU A 63 -15.57 3.17 15.54
C LEU A 63 -16.54 2.11 16.06
N GLU A 64 -17.83 2.34 15.86
CA GLU A 64 -18.87 1.32 16.07
C GLU A 64 -19.08 0.54 14.78
N PHE A 65 -19.11 -0.80 14.87
CA PHE A 65 -19.28 -1.69 13.71
C PHE A 65 -19.89 -3.03 14.11
N ALA A 66 -20.55 -3.67 13.15
CA ALA A 66 -21.07 -5.02 13.29
C ALA A 66 -19.98 -6.09 13.02
N LYS A 67 -20.19 -7.32 13.51
CA LYS A 67 -19.34 -8.48 13.22
C LYS A 67 -20.17 -9.61 12.57
N PRO A 68 -20.53 -9.51 11.28
CA PRO A 68 -21.34 -10.52 10.62
C PRO A 68 -20.64 -11.88 10.63
N ALA A 69 -21.34 -12.95 11.06
CA ALA A 69 -20.75 -14.27 11.26
C ALA A 69 -20.02 -14.81 10.01
N GLU A 70 -20.52 -14.48 8.81
CA GLU A 70 -19.93 -14.85 7.52
C GLU A 70 -18.48 -14.33 7.32
N TRP A 71 -18.08 -13.26 8.00
CA TRP A 71 -16.75 -12.66 7.88
C TRP A 71 -15.85 -12.87 9.10
N GLN A 72 -16.29 -13.67 10.06
CA GLN A 72 -15.60 -13.94 11.32
C GLN A 72 -14.90 -15.30 11.28
N ALA A 73 -13.97 -15.44 10.33
CA ALA A 73 -13.20 -16.66 10.14
C ALA A 73 -12.26 -16.93 11.33
N ASN A 74 -12.17 -18.19 11.76
CA ASN A 74 -11.24 -18.62 12.80
C ASN A 74 -9.82 -18.76 12.23
N LEU A 75 -9.13 -17.62 12.09
CA LEU A 75 -7.75 -17.52 11.60
C LEU A 75 -6.88 -16.83 12.64
N THR A 76 -5.61 -17.24 12.74
CA THR A 76 -4.63 -16.53 13.56
C THR A 76 -4.40 -15.13 12.98
N LEU A 77 -4.77 -14.11 13.75
CA LEU A 77 -4.61 -12.71 13.35
C LEU A 77 -3.13 -12.33 13.31
N THR A 78 -2.78 -11.46 12.37
CA THR A 78 -1.46 -10.82 12.38
C THR A 78 -1.44 -9.76 13.49
N PRO A 79 -0.40 -9.73 14.33
CA PRO A 79 -0.25 -8.69 15.36
C PRO A 79 -0.36 -7.28 14.79
N GLU A 80 -1.05 -6.38 15.51
CA GLU A 80 -1.35 -5.03 15.05
C GLU A 80 -0.08 -4.20 14.73
N ASP A 81 0.99 -4.37 15.52
CA ASP A 81 2.29 -3.73 15.30
C ASP A 81 2.89 -4.07 13.93
N LYS A 82 2.65 -5.29 13.43
CA LYS A 82 3.06 -5.71 12.09
C LYS A 82 2.13 -5.18 11.02
N VAL A 83 0.82 -5.15 11.28
CA VAL A 83 -0.18 -4.61 10.34
C VAL A 83 0.06 -3.12 10.07
N ALA A 84 0.38 -2.34 11.12
CA ALA A 84 0.61 -0.90 11.02
C ALA A 84 2.10 -0.51 10.84
N GLY A 85 3.03 -1.46 10.98
CA GLY A 85 4.47 -1.20 10.90
C GLY A 85 5.19 -1.82 9.70
N TYR A 86 4.57 -2.76 8.97
CA TYR A 86 5.14 -3.41 7.79
C TYR A 86 4.24 -3.20 6.57
N ASN A 87 4.48 -2.11 5.84
CA ASN A 87 3.56 -1.62 4.81
C ASN A 87 4.28 -1.30 3.49
N ASN A 88 3.53 -1.40 2.40
CA ASN A 88 3.95 -0.86 1.11
C ASN A 88 3.11 0.39 0.82
N PHE A 89 3.69 1.56 1.03
CA PHE A 89 3.10 2.84 0.67
C PHE A 89 4.20 3.75 0.09
N TYR A 90 4.40 3.67 -1.22
CA TYR A 90 5.61 4.19 -1.88
C TYR A 90 5.69 5.71 -1.87
N GLU A 91 4.57 6.39 -1.69
CA GLU A 91 4.52 7.84 -1.47
C GLU A 91 5.23 8.26 -0.18
N PHE A 92 5.41 7.34 0.78
CA PHE A 92 6.07 7.56 2.06
C PHE A 92 7.42 6.87 2.22
N GLY A 93 7.91 6.14 1.20
CA GLY A 93 9.22 5.48 1.20
C GLY A 93 9.17 4.08 0.59
N LEU A 94 10.33 3.48 0.36
CA LEU A 94 10.43 2.15 -0.27
C LEU A 94 10.62 1.04 0.75
N ASP A 95 11.19 1.36 1.92
CA ASP A 95 11.37 0.40 2.98
C ASP A 95 10.05 0.16 3.71
N LYS A 96 9.89 -1.06 4.21
CA LYS A 96 8.62 -1.53 4.79
C LYS A 96 8.17 -0.76 6.02
N ALA A 97 9.10 -0.06 6.67
CA ALA A 97 8.84 0.73 7.86
C ALA A 97 8.78 2.24 7.61
N ASP A 98 9.10 2.70 6.39
CA ASP A 98 9.02 4.12 6.05
C ASP A 98 7.58 4.66 6.13
N PRO A 99 6.54 3.93 5.69
CA PRO A 99 5.17 4.43 5.82
C PRO A 99 4.78 4.73 7.26
N ALA A 100 5.13 3.85 8.20
CA ALA A 100 4.83 4.05 9.61
C ALA A 100 5.54 5.29 10.18
N ALA A 101 6.76 5.60 9.72
CA ALA A 101 7.51 6.77 10.15
C ALA A 101 6.99 8.08 9.54
N ASN A 102 6.54 8.06 8.28
CA ASN A 102 6.36 9.28 7.49
C ASN A 102 4.88 9.64 7.23
N ALA A 103 3.96 8.69 7.33
CA ALA A 103 2.54 8.89 6.98
C ALA A 103 1.80 9.85 7.93
N GLY A 104 2.33 10.13 9.12
CA GLY A 104 1.74 11.11 10.06
C GLY A 104 1.70 12.55 9.50
N SER A 105 2.43 12.84 8.44
CA SER A 105 2.37 14.12 7.72
C SER A 105 1.12 14.26 6.82
N LEU A 106 0.43 13.16 6.52
CA LEU A 106 -0.78 13.17 5.71
C LEU A 106 -1.97 13.70 6.51
N ARG A 107 -2.60 14.77 6.01
CA ARG A 107 -3.88 15.24 6.54
C ARG A 107 -5.00 14.37 6.00
N THR A 108 -5.63 13.59 6.87
CA THR A 108 -6.76 12.70 6.55
C THR A 108 -8.11 13.28 6.99
N ASP A 109 -8.13 14.42 7.67
CA ASP A 109 -9.31 15.16 8.09
C ASP A 109 -9.02 16.68 7.97
N PRO A 110 -9.76 17.44 7.15
CA PRO A 110 -10.89 17.01 6.31
C PRO A 110 -10.47 16.12 5.14
N TRP A 111 -11.40 15.30 4.65
CA TRP A 111 -11.23 14.45 3.47
C TRP A 111 -12.38 14.64 2.49
N THR A 112 -12.10 14.50 1.20
CA THR A 112 -13.11 14.55 0.15
C THR A 112 -12.95 13.37 -0.78
N LEU A 113 -14.01 12.56 -0.91
CA LEU A 113 -14.10 11.47 -1.87
C LEU A 113 -15.15 11.81 -2.92
N THR A 114 -14.71 12.04 -4.15
CA THR A 114 -15.59 12.34 -5.28
C THR A 114 -15.81 11.10 -6.14
N ILE A 115 -17.06 10.80 -6.44
CA ILE A 115 -17.50 9.73 -7.32
C ILE A 115 -18.19 10.35 -8.54
N GLY A 116 -17.67 10.05 -9.73
CA GLY A 116 -18.17 10.57 -11.00
C GLY A 116 -17.87 9.62 -12.16
N GLY A 117 -17.92 10.15 -13.39
CA GLY A 117 -17.74 9.37 -14.62
C GLY A 117 -19.07 8.78 -15.11
N GLU A 118 -19.06 7.49 -15.46
CA GLU A 118 -20.23 6.76 -16.00
C GLU A 118 -21.25 6.40 -14.91
N VAL A 119 -21.84 7.41 -14.28
CA VAL A 119 -22.82 7.31 -13.19
C VAL A 119 -23.98 8.27 -13.43
N ALA A 120 -25.20 7.89 -13.05
CA ALA A 120 -26.35 8.78 -13.18
C ALA A 120 -26.40 9.82 -12.05
N LYS A 121 -25.88 9.50 -10.87
CA LYS A 121 -25.93 10.33 -9.66
C LYS A 121 -24.51 10.53 -9.10
N PRO A 122 -23.72 11.47 -9.63
CA PRO A 122 -22.41 11.78 -9.05
C PRO A 122 -22.56 12.21 -7.60
N LEU A 123 -21.59 11.86 -6.77
CA LEU A 123 -21.65 12.04 -5.33
C LEU A 123 -20.29 12.45 -4.78
N THR A 124 -20.28 13.35 -3.80
CA THR A 124 -19.10 13.69 -3.03
C THR A 124 -19.38 13.37 -1.57
N LEU A 125 -18.45 12.67 -0.92
CA LEU A 125 -18.46 12.33 0.50
C LEU A 125 -17.36 13.10 1.22
N ASP A 126 -17.64 13.54 2.43
CA ASP A 126 -16.62 14.07 3.34
C ASP A 126 -16.05 12.95 4.27
N HIS A 127 -15.17 13.32 5.20
CA HIS A 127 -14.57 12.38 6.16
C HIS A 127 -15.62 11.69 7.06
N ASP A 128 -16.64 12.43 7.50
CA ASP A 128 -17.67 11.91 8.40
C ASP A 128 -18.59 10.91 7.68
N ASP A 129 -18.92 11.18 6.42
CA ASP A 129 -19.68 10.28 5.57
C ASP A 129 -19.02 8.90 5.43
N LEU A 130 -17.68 8.82 5.42
CA LEU A 130 -16.96 7.55 5.31
C LEU A 130 -17.21 6.60 6.48
N THR A 131 -17.57 7.14 7.65
CA THR A 131 -17.77 6.34 8.88
C THR A 131 -19.23 6.26 9.32
N LYS A 132 -20.08 7.21 8.90
CA LYS A 132 -21.48 7.31 9.37
C LYS A 132 -22.53 6.95 8.32
N ARG A 133 -22.22 7.11 7.04
CA ARG A 133 -23.22 6.99 5.97
C ARG A 133 -23.65 5.55 5.69
N PHE A 134 -22.76 4.60 5.97
CA PHE A 134 -23.02 3.18 5.80
C PHE A 134 -22.75 2.45 7.10
N PRO A 135 -23.52 1.39 7.42
CA PRO A 135 -23.23 0.57 8.59
C PRO A 135 -21.87 -0.12 8.36
N LEU A 136 -20.95 0.12 9.30
CA LEU A 136 -19.63 -0.48 9.29
C LEU A 136 -19.70 -1.94 9.74
N GLU A 137 -18.84 -2.76 9.16
CA GLU A 137 -18.70 -4.16 9.48
C GLU A 137 -17.21 -4.55 9.53
N GLU A 138 -16.88 -5.43 10.46
CA GLU A 138 -15.57 -6.05 10.55
C GLU A 138 -15.53 -7.31 9.68
N ARG A 139 -14.52 -7.39 8.81
CA ARG A 139 -14.25 -8.54 7.96
C ARG A 139 -12.83 -9.03 8.12
N ILE A 140 -12.66 -10.27 8.57
CA ILE A 140 -11.35 -10.91 8.73
C ILE A 140 -10.90 -11.45 7.37
N TYR A 141 -9.93 -10.77 6.75
CA TYR A 141 -9.41 -11.16 5.44
C TYR A 141 -7.92 -11.49 5.45
N ARG A 142 -7.55 -12.37 4.51
CA ARG A 142 -6.16 -12.66 4.18
C ARG A 142 -5.70 -11.69 3.10
N MET A 143 -4.84 -10.75 3.46
CA MET A 143 -4.17 -9.87 2.50
C MET A 143 -2.90 -10.57 1.99
N ARG A 144 -2.74 -10.67 0.68
CA ARG A 144 -1.54 -11.26 0.05
C ARG A 144 -0.86 -10.21 -0.82
N CYS A 145 0.40 -9.95 -0.53
CA CYS A 145 1.25 -9.12 -1.36
C CYS A 145 1.86 -9.96 -2.49
N VAL A 146 2.15 -9.31 -3.62
CA VAL A 146 2.88 -9.92 -4.75
C VAL A 146 4.34 -10.27 -4.39
N GLU A 147 4.89 -9.60 -3.38
CA GLU A 147 6.23 -9.86 -2.83
C GLU A 147 6.29 -11.09 -1.91
N ALA A 148 5.34 -12.03 -2.06
CA ALA A 148 5.29 -13.32 -1.36
C ALA A 148 5.15 -13.27 0.17
N TRP A 149 4.57 -12.20 0.73
CA TRP A 149 4.16 -12.13 2.13
C TRP A 149 2.65 -11.92 2.27
N SER A 150 2.09 -12.30 3.42
CA SER A 150 0.65 -12.21 3.68
C SER A 150 0.34 -11.89 5.14
N MET A 151 -0.83 -11.30 5.37
CA MET A 151 -1.35 -11.00 6.70
C MET A 151 -2.80 -11.44 6.83
N VAL A 152 -3.26 -11.64 8.06
CA VAL A 152 -4.68 -11.81 8.41
C VAL A 152 -5.09 -10.57 9.20
N VAL A 153 -5.97 -9.77 8.61
CA VAL A 153 -6.31 -8.44 9.14
C VAL A 153 -7.83 -8.32 9.32
N PRO A 154 -8.32 -7.90 10.50
CA PRO A 154 -9.72 -7.57 10.73
C PRO A 154 -10.02 -6.16 10.19
N TRP A 155 -10.38 -6.05 8.91
CA TRP A 155 -10.70 -4.77 8.29
C TRP A 155 -12.07 -4.27 8.74
N VAL A 156 -12.20 -2.98 9.01
CA VAL A 156 -13.49 -2.32 9.27
C VAL A 156 -13.83 -1.43 8.08
N GLY A 157 -15.05 -1.54 7.58
CA GLY A 157 -15.51 -0.71 6.46
C GLY A 157 -16.94 -1.06 6.04
N PHE A 158 -17.29 -0.68 4.81
CA PHE A 158 -18.56 -1.04 4.18
C PHE A 158 -18.29 -1.59 2.77
N PRO A 159 -19.18 -2.42 2.23
CA PRO A 159 -18.95 -3.05 0.95
C PRO A 159 -19.20 -2.06 -0.19
N LEU A 160 -18.29 -2.00 -1.15
CA LEU A 160 -18.29 -1.02 -2.24
C LEU A 160 -19.61 -0.98 -3.03
N HIS A 161 -20.31 -2.11 -3.17
CA HIS A 161 -21.58 -2.16 -3.91
C HIS A 161 -22.67 -1.28 -3.29
N LYS A 162 -22.65 -1.02 -1.97
CA LYS A 162 -23.59 -0.08 -1.33
C LYS A 162 -23.36 1.36 -1.80
N LEU A 163 -22.11 1.77 -1.95
CA LEU A 163 -21.76 3.07 -2.52
C LEU A 163 -22.13 3.15 -4.00
N LEU A 164 -21.82 2.09 -4.78
CA LEU A 164 -22.17 2.03 -6.20
C LEU A 164 -23.68 2.06 -6.43
N ALA A 165 -24.48 1.47 -5.54
CA ALA A 165 -25.93 1.52 -5.65
C ALA A 165 -26.49 2.96 -5.56
N LEU A 166 -25.86 3.84 -4.76
CA LEU A 166 -26.31 5.24 -4.62
C LEU A 166 -26.03 6.08 -5.86
N VAL A 167 -24.92 5.82 -6.54
CA VAL A 167 -24.49 6.63 -7.70
C VAL A 167 -25.06 6.13 -9.03
N GLU A 168 -25.68 4.95 -9.02
CA GLU A 168 -26.36 4.35 -10.19
C GLU A 168 -25.47 4.33 -11.46
N PRO A 169 -24.45 3.44 -11.53
CA PRO A 169 -23.61 3.28 -12.71
C PRO A 169 -24.44 3.04 -13.97
N THR A 170 -24.07 3.73 -15.06
CA THR A 170 -24.78 3.61 -16.34
C THR A 170 -24.55 2.23 -16.97
N SER A 171 -25.37 1.88 -17.97
CA SER A 171 -25.17 0.66 -18.77
C SER A 171 -23.86 0.66 -19.58
N SER A 172 -23.18 1.80 -19.68
CA SER A 172 -21.88 1.94 -20.35
C SER A 172 -20.70 1.74 -19.39
N ALA A 173 -20.92 1.81 -18.08
CA ALA A 173 -19.88 1.56 -17.09
C ALA A 173 -19.37 0.10 -17.19
N ARG A 174 -18.05 -0.07 -17.28
CA ARG A 174 -17.39 -1.40 -17.35
C ARG A 174 -16.36 -1.61 -16.25
N TYR A 175 -15.78 -0.52 -15.75
CA TYR A 175 -14.73 -0.54 -14.76
C TYR A 175 -14.94 0.59 -13.76
N VAL A 176 -14.44 0.41 -12.54
CA VAL A 176 -14.31 1.45 -11.52
C VAL A 176 -12.83 1.81 -11.42
N ALA A 177 -12.49 3.08 -11.55
CA ALA A 177 -11.14 3.59 -11.36
C ALA A 177 -11.02 4.28 -10.00
N PHE A 178 -9.94 4.00 -9.28
CA PHE A 178 -9.60 4.58 -7.98
C PHE A 178 -8.33 5.40 -8.14
N GLN A 179 -8.31 6.58 -7.53
CA GLN A 179 -7.16 7.50 -7.53
C GLN A 179 -6.86 7.96 -6.10
N ASN A 180 -5.59 7.91 -5.72
CA ASN A 180 -5.11 8.40 -4.42
C ASN A 180 -5.02 9.94 -4.44
N PRO A 181 -5.42 10.68 -3.38
CA PRO A 181 -5.27 12.14 -3.35
C PRO A 181 -3.84 12.66 -3.43
N LEU A 182 -2.82 11.84 -3.09
CA LEU A 182 -1.42 12.22 -3.34
C LEU A 182 -1.09 12.36 -4.85
N CYS A 183 -2.05 12.05 -5.72
CA CYS A 183 -1.96 12.18 -7.16
C CYS A 183 -2.59 13.48 -7.71
N SER A 184 -3.24 14.32 -6.90
CA SER A 184 -3.89 15.56 -7.36
C SER A 184 -4.14 16.56 -6.22
N GLY A 185 -3.97 17.86 -6.46
CA GLY A 185 -4.23 18.93 -5.48
C GLY A 185 -3.00 19.38 -4.69
N SER A 186 -3.18 20.04 -3.54
CA SER A 186 -2.10 20.60 -2.71
C SER A 186 -1.14 19.55 -2.12
N ASN A 187 -1.56 18.29 -2.07
CA ASN A 187 -0.74 17.16 -1.62
C ASN A 187 -0.05 16.42 -2.78
N ALA A 188 -0.24 16.85 -4.03
CA ALA A 188 0.40 16.24 -5.18
C ALA A 188 1.91 16.47 -5.14
N ARG A 189 2.69 15.38 -5.17
CA ARG A 189 4.14 15.46 -5.40
C ARG A 189 4.40 15.28 -6.90
N PRO A 190 4.78 16.34 -7.64
CA PRO A 190 4.86 16.32 -9.10
C PRO A 190 5.89 15.30 -9.66
N GLU A 191 6.82 14.84 -8.83
CA GLU A 191 7.92 13.96 -9.23
C GLU A 191 7.61 12.46 -9.10
N ARG A 192 6.46 12.06 -8.53
CA ARG A 192 6.15 10.64 -8.28
C ARG A 192 4.99 10.12 -9.15
N PRO A 193 5.07 8.86 -9.64
CA PRO A 193 4.01 8.26 -10.44
C PRO A 193 2.67 8.25 -9.70
N VAL A 194 1.60 8.58 -10.43
CA VAL A 194 0.23 8.60 -9.93
C VAL A 194 -0.27 7.17 -9.71
N TYR A 195 -0.65 6.85 -8.47
CA TYR A 195 -1.27 5.57 -8.15
C TYR A 195 -2.75 5.55 -8.59
N ARG A 196 -3.02 4.75 -9.62
CA ARG A 196 -4.37 4.47 -10.12
C ARG A 196 -4.60 2.97 -10.20
N ARG A 197 -5.77 2.52 -9.76
CA ARG A 197 -6.20 1.11 -9.89
C ARG A 197 -7.58 1.02 -10.50
N GLY A 198 -7.84 -0.08 -11.19
CA GLY A 198 -9.13 -0.39 -11.79
C GLY A 198 -9.69 -1.71 -11.28
N ALA A 199 -11.01 -1.80 -11.15
CA ALA A 199 -11.73 -3.06 -10.94
C ALA A 199 -12.82 -3.21 -12.01
N ARG A 200 -13.01 -4.41 -12.55
CA ARG A 200 -14.08 -4.69 -13.53
C ARG A 200 -15.42 -4.76 -12.81
N LEU A 201 -16.44 -4.09 -13.36
CA LEU A 201 -17.81 -4.27 -12.91
C LEU A 201 -18.31 -5.64 -13.41
N PRO A 202 -18.92 -6.47 -12.55
CA PRO A 202 -19.54 -7.69 -13.01
C PRO A 202 -20.59 -7.31 -14.07
N LEU A 203 -20.63 -8.05 -15.17
CA LEU A 203 -21.70 -7.88 -16.16
C LEU A 203 -23.02 -8.08 -15.40
N ARG A 204 -23.98 -7.16 -15.56
CA ARG A 204 -25.36 -7.42 -15.11
C ARG A 204 -25.85 -8.63 -15.89
N GLY A 205 -25.68 -9.83 -15.34
CA GLY A 205 -26.41 -11.00 -15.79
C GLY A 205 -27.88 -10.66 -15.61
N GLY A 206 -28.66 -10.75 -16.69
CA GLY A 206 -30.10 -10.62 -16.59
C GLY A 206 -30.58 -11.63 -15.56
N ALA A 207 -31.16 -11.14 -14.47
CA ALA A 207 -31.96 -11.97 -13.60
C ALA A 207 -33.20 -12.37 -14.40
N THR A 208 -33.14 -13.51 -15.08
CA THR A 208 -34.35 -14.21 -15.48
C THR A 208 -34.86 -14.90 -14.22
N ALA A 209 -35.86 -14.28 -13.59
CA ALA A 209 -36.70 -14.98 -12.64
C ALA A 209 -37.42 -16.12 -13.39
N GLY A 210 -37.25 -17.34 -12.91
CA GLY A 210 -38.09 -18.49 -13.19
C GLY A 210 -38.75 -18.93 -11.89
#